data_AF-A0A957U973-F1
#
_entry.id   AF-A0A957U973-F1
#
_cell.length_a   1.000
_cell.length_b   1.000
_cell.length_c   1.000
_cell.angle_alpha   90.00
_cell.angle_beta   90.00
_cell.angle_gamma   90.00
#
_symmetry.space_group_name_H-M   'P 1'
#
loop_
_entity.id
_entity.type
_entity.pdbx_description
1 polymer ?
#
loop_
_entity_poly.entity_id
_entity_poly.type
_entity_poly.pdbx_seq_one_letter_code
_entity_poly.pdbx_strand_id
1 'polypeptide(L)'
;MAQKVPLVDLHAQYRAIQPAIDSAIQSVIERTAFIMGPDVRSFEDEFARFCTSTHAVGVASGTAALELTLRACGIGAGDEVVTSAHTFIATAEAISAVGARPVFADIDARTYNLDAHAVEAVLTPATRAILPVHIYGQPADIDALAVLATRHNLVLIEDAAQAHGATWNGRTVGVLGDAACFSFYPGKNLGAYGDAGAVTTNDAQIAERVSLLRNHGRHSKYLHDIKGYGERMDTLQAAILRAKLEHL
;
A
#
# COMPACT_ATOMS: atom_id res chain seq x y z
N MET A 1 -4.58 37.31 -19.65
CA MET A 1 -5.24 36.01 -19.41
C MET A 1 -5.05 35.67 -17.94
N ALA A 2 -6.10 35.18 -17.25
CA ALA A 2 -5.97 34.82 -15.84
C ALA A 2 -4.97 33.66 -15.68
N GLN A 3 -4.06 33.78 -14.71
CA GLN A 3 -3.09 32.72 -14.40
C GLN A 3 -3.85 31.52 -13.83
N LYS A 4 -3.75 30.36 -14.51
CA LYS A 4 -4.42 29.13 -14.09
C LYS A 4 -3.65 28.54 -12.91
N VAL A 5 -4.28 28.40 -11.75
CA VAL A 5 -3.72 27.70 -10.59
C VAL A 5 -3.97 26.19 -10.76
N PRO A 6 -2.94 25.36 -10.96
CA PRO A 6 -3.12 23.91 -11.08
C PRO A 6 -3.50 23.29 -9.73
N LEU A 7 -4.31 22.23 -9.74
CA LEU A 7 -4.66 21.48 -8.52
C LEU A 7 -3.43 20.77 -7.93
N VAL A 8 -2.58 20.20 -8.80
CA VAL A 8 -1.28 19.58 -8.46
C VAL A 8 -0.31 19.90 -9.60
N ASP A 9 0.89 20.40 -9.28
CA ASP A 9 1.94 20.74 -10.26
C ASP A 9 3.14 19.78 -10.16
N LEU A 10 3.04 18.64 -10.85
CA LEU A 10 4.11 17.63 -10.88
C LEU A 10 5.34 18.13 -11.64
N HIS A 11 5.18 19.10 -12.54
CA HIS A 11 6.30 19.67 -13.27
C HIS A 11 7.16 20.54 -12.34
N ALA A 12 6.54 21.39 -11.54
CA ALA A 12 7.23 22.17 -10.52
C ALA A 12 7.96 21.27 -9.51
N GLN A 13 7.33 20.19 -9.05
CA GLN A 13 7.98 19.20 -8.18
C GLN A 13 9.24 18.61 -8.85
N TYR A 14 9.12 18.12 -10.09
CA TYR A 14 10.26 17.59 -10.84
C TYR A 14 11.40 18.61 -10.92
N ARG A 15 11.09 19.85 -11.30
CA ARG A 15 12.10 20.92 -11.45
C ARG A 15 12.84 21.22 -10.14
N ALA A 16 12.20 21.06 -8.99
CA ALA A 16 12.83 21.28 -7.68
C ALA A 16 13.91 20.23 -7.33
N ILE A 17 13.76 19.01 -7.84
CA ILE A 17 14.65 17.86 -7.52
C ILE A 17 15.26 17.22 -8.78
N GLN A 18 15.28 17.96 -9.89
CA GLN A 18 15.63 17.45 -11.21
C GLN A 18 16.99 16.73 -11.25
N PRO A 19 18.08 17.27 -10.67
CA PRO A 19 19.38 16.58 -10.75
C PRO A 19 19.37 15.18 -10.12
N ALA A 20 18.67 15.00 -8.99
CA ALA A 20 18.55 13.72 -8.31
C ALA A 20 17.74 12.73 -9.15
N ILE A 21 16.62 13.19 -9.72
CA ILE A 21 15.75 12.39 -10.58
C ILE A 21 16.44 11.95 -11.87
N ASP A 22 17.04 12.90 -12.61
CA ASP A 22 17.70 12.63 -13.88
C ASP A 22 18.86 11.63 -13.67
N SER A 23 19.64 11.81 -12.59
CA SER A 23 20.72 10.89 -12.22
C SER A 23 20.20 9.49 -11.86
N ALA A 24 19.10 9.39 -11.12
CA ALA A 24 18.50 8.11 -10.74
C ALA A 24 18.02 7.33 -11.97
N ILE A 25 17.32 7.99 -12.90
CA ILE A 25 16.85 7.40 -14.15
C ILE A 25 18.03 6.94 -15.02
N GLN A 26 19.02 7.81 -15.21
CA GLN A 26 20.19 7.50 -16.04
C GLN A 26 20.95 6.29 -15.50
N SER A 27 21.11 6.17 -14.17
CA SER A 27 21.80 5.04 -13.55
C SER A 27 21.12 3.70 -13.84
N VAL A 28 19.79 3.66 -13.83
CA VAL A 28 19.04 2.43 -14.17
C VAL A 28 19.21 2.06 -15.64
N ILE A 29 19.18 3.04 -16.54
CA ILE A 29 19.36 2.84 -17.98
C ILE A 29 20.76 2.29 -18.28
N GLU A 30 21.81 2.87 -17.70
CA GLU A 30 23.20 2.43 -17.88
C GLU A 30 23.42 1.00 -17.40
N ARG A 31 22.74 0.60 -16.32
CA ARG A 31 22.82 -0.77 -15.78
C ARG A 31 21.96 -1.77 -16.54
N THR A 32 21.00 -1.32 -17.35
CA THR A 32 20.01 -2.15 -18.04
C THR A 32 19.20 -3.09 -17.12
N ALA A 33 19.05 -2.71 -15.84
CA ALA A 33 18.44 -3.55 -14.80
C ALA A 33 16.97 -3.16 -14.53
N PHE A 34 16.10 -3.28 -15.53
CA PHE A 34 14.75 -2.67 -15.51
C PHE A 34 13.73 -3.36 -14.59
N ILE A 35 13.87 -4.66 -14.33
CA ILE A 35 12.92 -5.45 -13.54
C ILE A 35 13.64 -6.08 -12.35
N MET A 36 13.13 -5.85 -11.13
CA MET A 36 13.70 -6.41 -9.89
C MET A 36 15.19 -6.09 -9.69
N GLY A 37 15.60 -4.90 -10.16
CA GLY A 37 16.96 -4.39 -10.04
C GLY A 37 17.33 -4.00 -8.60
N PRO A 38 18.58 -3.55 -8.38
CA PRO A 38 19.06 -3.19 -7.05
C PRO A 38 18.23 -2.07 -6.39
N ASP A 39 17.76 -1.08 -7.15
CA ASP A 39 16.98 0.03 -6.61
C ASP A 39 15.64 -0.39 -6.02
N VAL A 40 15.05 -1.50 -6.48
CA VAL A 40 13.83 -2.05 -5.86
C VAL A 40 14.12 -2.47 -4.42
N ARG A 41 15.21 -3.23 -4.18
CA ARG A 41 15.59 -3.66 -2.83
C ARG A 41 16.01 -2.48 -1.96
N SER A 42 16.77 -1.55 -2.49
CA SER A 42 17.17 -0.36 -1.75
C SER A 42 15.96 0.50 -1.36
N PHE A 43 15.00 0.68 -2.26
CA PHE A 43 13.75 1.36 -1.95
C PHE A 43 12.94 0.62 -0.89
N GLU A 44 12.81 -0.70 -0.98
CA GLU A 44 12.13 -1.53 0.03
C GLU A 44 12.75 -1.32 1.41
N ASP A 45 14.08 -1.38 1.52
CA ASP A 45 14.79 -1.16 2.78
C ASP A 45 14.61 0.27 3.33
N GLU A 46 14.68 1.28 2.46
CA GLU A 46 14.52 2.69 2.82
C GLU A 46 13.09 3.01 3.25
N PHE A 47 12.09 2.50 2.50
CA PHE A 47 10.69 2.71 2.79
C PHE A 47 10.23 1.96 4.04
N ALA A 48 10.75 0.75 4.29
CA ALA A 48 10.52 0.04 5.54
C ALA A 48 10.99 0.88 6.75
N ARG A 49 12.20 1.44 6.67
CA ARG A 49 12.71 2.35 7.72
C ARG A 49 11.85 3.60 7.88
N PHE A 50 11.42 4.22 6.79
CA PHE A 50 10.55 5.39 6.80
C PHE A 50 9.22 5.11 7.51
N CYS A 51 8.59 3.97 7.22
CA CYS A 51 7.34 3.54 7.84
C CYS A 51 7.53 2.90 9.22
N THR A 52 8.76 2.79 9.73
CA THR A 52 9.11 2.05 10.97
C THR A 52 8.69 0.56 10.95
N SER A 53 8.65 -0.05 9.76
CA SER A 53 8.38 -1.47 9.55
C SER A 53 9.66 -2.30 9.47
N THR A 54 9.55 -3.61 9.71
CA THR A 54 10.66 -4.54 9.46
C THR A 54 10.77 -4.93 7.99
N HIS A 55 9.65 -4.91 7.24
CA HIS A 55 9.62 -5.28 5.83
C HIS A 55 8.84 -4.28 4.98
N ALA A 56 9.30 -4.10 3.74
CA ALA A 56 8.53 -3.52 2.66
C ALA A 56 8.69 -4.36 1.39
N VAL A 57 7.64 -4.46 0.57
CA VAL A 57 7.63 -5.22 -0.68
C VAL A 57 7.04 -4.36 -1.79
N GLY A 58 7.86 -3.96 -2.76
CA GLY A 58 7.46 -3.12 -3.89
C GLY A 58 6.60 -3.88 -4.91
N VAL A 59 5.45 -3.33 -5.27
CA VAL A 59 4.49 -3.94 -6.19
C VAL A 59 4.06 -2.95 -7.27
N ALA A 60 3.30 -3.42 -8.25
CA ALA A 60 2.95 -2.63 -9.44
C ALA A 60 2.01 -1.45 -9.15
N SER A 61 1.17 -1.50 -8.12
CA SER A 61 0.23 -0.42 -7.79
C SER A 61 -0.30 -0.54 -6.35
N GLY A 62 -1.04 0.47 -5.87
CA GLY A 62 -1.75 0.39 -4.59
C GLY A 62 -2.86 -0.67 -4.59
N THR A 63 -3.57 -0.85 -5.72
CA THR A 63 -4.57 -1.92 -5.86
C THR A 63 -3.92 -3.29 -5.79
N ALA A 64 -2.77 -3.48 -6.44
CA ALA A 64 -1.99 -4.70 -6.33
C ALA A 64 -1.49 -4.93 -4.90
N ALA A 65 -1.08 -3.88 -4.17
CA ALA A 65 -0.68 -3.99 -2.77
C ALA A 65 -1.81 -4.55 -1.90
N LEU A 66 -3.03 -4.03 -2.07
CA LEU A 66 -4.22 -4.51 -1.37
C LEU A 66 -4.55 -5.97 -1.75
N GLU A 67 -4.63 -6.28 -3.04
CA GLU A 67 -4.97 -7.62 -3.51
C GLU A 67 -3.97 -8.66 -3.03
N LEU A 68 -2.67 -8.40 -3.19
CA LEU A 68 -1.64 -9.35 -2.79
C LEU A 68 -1.57 -9.53 -1.27
N THR A 69 -1.81 -8.47 -0.50
CA THR A 69 -1.87 -8.56 0.97
C THR A 69 -3.05 -9.41 1.42
N LEU A 70 -4.24 -9.21 0.84
CA LEU A 70 -5.42 -10.05 1.12
C LEU A 70 -5.13 -11.53 0.82
N ARG A 71 -4.54 -11.84 -0.34
CA ARG A 71 -4.13 -13.22 -0.70
C ARG A 71 -3.05 -13.77 0.24
N ALA A 72 -2.10 -12.93 0.65
CA ALA A 72 -1.06 -13.32 1.59
C ALA A 72 -1.66 -13.68 2.95
N CYS A 73 -2.69 -12.97 3.40
CA CYS A 73 -3.46 -13.27 4.61
C CYS A 73 -4.44 -14.44 4.46
N GLY A 74 -4.48 -15.10 3.30
CA GLY A 74 -5.35 -16.25 3.04
C GLY A 74 -6.82 -15.91 2.80
N ILE A 75 -7.14 -14.63 2.58
CA ILE A 75 -8.51 -14.16 2.35
C ILE A 75 -8.93 -14.44 0.91
N GLY A 76 -10.13 -14.98 0.73
CA GLY A 76 -10.67 -15.26 -0.60
C GLY A 76 -12.16 -15.61 -0.63
N ALA A 77 -12.53 -16.53 -1.52
CA ALA A 77 -13.93 -16.89 -1.74
C ALA A 77 -14.61 -17.41 -0.46
N GLY A 78 -15.76 -16.81 -0.12
CA GLY A 78 -16.53 -17.13 1.07
C GLY A 78 -16.19 -16.28 2.30
N ASP A 79 -15.12 -15.48 2.24
CA ASP A 79 -14.75 -14.54 3.30
C ASP A 79 -15.37 -13.16 3.08
N GLU A 80 -15.47 -12.41 4.17
CA GLU A 80 -15.90 -11.02 4.20
C GLU A 80 -14.78 -10.12 4.70
N VAL A 81 -14.63 -8.96 4.06
CA VAL A 81 -13.71 -7.90 4.47
C VAL A 81 -14.51 -6.63 4.71
N VAL A 82 -14.44 -6.10 5.93
CA VAL A 82 -15.15 -4.87 6.28
C VAL A 82 -14.31 -3.65 5.88
N THR A 83 -14.92 -2.72 5.14
CA THR A 83 -14.32 -1.43 4.78
C THR A 83 -15.41 -0.37 4.72
N SER A 84 -15.12 0.83 4.21
CA SER A 84 -16.14 1.87 4.00
C SER A 84 -16.54 2.00 2.53
N ALA A 85 -17.79 2.42 2.27
CA ALA A 85 -18.20 2.90 0.96
C ALA A 85 -17.64 4.31 0.64
N HIS A 86 -17.22 5.06 1.67
CA HIS A 86 -16.57 6.36 1.52
C HIS A 86 -15.06 6.18 1.35
N THR A 87 -14.66 5.56 0.24
CA THR A 87 -13.26 5.36 -0.15
C THR A 87 -13.14 5.38 -1.68
N PHE A 88 -11.90 5.29 -2.18
CA PHE A 88 -11.67 5.03 -3.59
C PHE A 88 -11.99 3.57 -3.95
N ILE A 89 -12.57 3.35 -5.12
CA ILE A 89 -13.12 2.05 -5.55
C ILE A 89 -12.10 0.90 -5.50
N ALA A 90 -10.80 1.18 -5.66
CA ALA A 90 -9.73 0.18 -5.59
C ALA A 90 -9.75 -0.67 -4.31
N THR A 91 -10.17 -0.09 -3.17
CA THR A 91 -10.28 -0.82 -1.91
C THR A 91 -11.28 -1.98 -2.02
N ALA A 92 -12.47 -1.72 -2.57
CA ALA A 92 -13.51 -2.75 -2.76
C ALA A 92 -13.22 -3.68 -3.95
N GLU A 93 -12.58 -3.16 -5.00
CA GLU A 93 -12.13 -3.96 -6.15
C GLU A 93 -11.11 -5.02 -5.72
N ALA A 94 -10.11 -4.66 -4.91
CA ALA A 94 -9.11 -5.61 -4.42
C ALA A 94 -9.74 -6.74 -3.58
N ILE A 95 -10.71 -6.40 -2.71
CA ILE A 95 -11.49 -7.39 -1.95
C ILE A 95 -12.23 -8.34 -2.90
N SER A 96 -12.90 -7.79 -3.92
CA SER A 96 -13.66 -8.58 -4.88
C SER A 96 -12.75 -9.44 -5.77
N ALA A 97 -11.56 -8.94 -6.12
CA ALA A 97 -10.58 -9.63 -6.98
C ALA A 97 -10.00 -10.89 -6.33
N VAL A 98 -9.95 -10.95 -5.00
CA VAL A 98 -9.57 -12.18 -4.28
C VAL A 98 -10.74 -13.16 -4.12
N GLY A 99 -11.95 -12.77 -4.50
CA GLY A 99 -13.19 -13.55 -4.38
C GLY A 99 -13.93 -13.32 -3.07
N ALA A 100 -13.41 -12.49 -2.17
CA ALA A 100 -14.07 -12.12 -0.93
C ALA A 100 -15.19 -11.09 -1.19
N ARG A 101 -16.08 -10.94 -0.22
CA ARG A 101 -17.19 -9.98 -0.28
C ARG A 101 -16.83 -8.71 0.49
N PRO A 102 -16.84 -7.52 -0.14
CA PRO A 102 -16.74 -6.27 0.62
C PRO A 102 -18.02 -6.06 1.44
N VAL A 103 -17.84 -5.77 2.72
CA VAL A 103 -18.91 -5.39 3.64
C VAL A 103 -18.68 -3.93 4.03
N PHE A 104 -19.66 -3.08 3.79
CA PHE A 104 -19.52 -1.65 4.06
C PHE A 104 -20.05 -1.30 5.44
N ALA A 105 -19.19 -0.72 6.26
CA ALA A 105 -19.54 0.00 7.47
C ALA A 105 -19.39 1.52 7.25
N ASP A 106 -20.13 2.29 8.04
CA ASP A 106 -20.16 3.75 7.91
C ASP A 106 -18.90 4.40 8.51
N ILE A 107 -18.74 5.71 8.28
CA ILE A 107 -17.61 6.53 8.73
C ILE A 107 -17.98 7.41 9.91
N ASP A 108 -16.97 7.88 10.66
CA ASP A 108 -17.14 9.07 11.50
C ASP A 108 -17.20 10.30 10.59
N ALA A 109 -18.33 11.01 10.59
CA ALA A 109 -18.57 12.18 9.75
C ALA A 109 -17.59 13.35 9.96
N ARG A 110 -16.82 13.36 11.05
CA ARG A 110 -15.81 14.38 11.34
C ARG A 110 -14.45 14.05 10.71
N THR A 111 -14.12 12.77 10.63
CA THR A 111 -12.81 12.30 10.15
C THR A 111 -12.88 11.73 8.74
N TYR A 112 -14.09 11.38 8.28
CA TYR A 112 -14.38 10.64 7.07
C TYR A 112 -13.77 9.22 7.03
N ASN A 113 -13.20 8.76 8.14
CA ASN A 113 -12.60 7.44 8.27
C ASN A 113 -13.57 6.44 8.88
N LEU A 114 -13.32 5.16 8.62
CA LEU A 114 -14.12 4.02 9.08
C LEU A 114 -14.37 4.07 10.59
N ASP A 115 -15.64 4.03 11.01
CA ASP A 115 -16.04 4.05 12.43
C ASP A 115 -16.01 2.62 13.02
N ALA A 116 -15.27 2.44 14.12
CA ALA A 116 -15.15 1.14 14.78
C ALA A 116 -16.49 0.61 15.31
N HIS A 117 -17.41 1.48 15.74
CA HIS A 117 -18.75 1.05 16.17
C HIS A 117 -19.59 0.54 14.99
N ALA A 118 -19.54 1.25 13.86
CA ALA A 118 -20.19 0.79 12.64
C ALA A 118 -19.61 -0.53 12.12
N VAL A 119 -18.29 -0.76 12.26
CA VAL A 119 -17.64 -2.03 11.93
C VAL A 119 -18.19 -3.16 12.80
N GLU A 120 -18.21 -2.99 14.13
CA GLU A 120 -18.69 -4.02 15.08
C GLU A 120 -20.13 -4.46 14.76
N ALA A 121 -20.98 -3.53 14.32
CA ALA A 121 -22.37 -3.78 13.98
C ALA A 121 -22.60 -4.65 12.72
N VAL A 122 -21.61 -4.75 11.83
CA VAL A 122 -21.72 -5.50 10.56
C VAL A 122 -20.90 -6.79 10.53
N LEU A 123 -20.20 -7.12 11.60
CA LEU A 123 -19.39 -8.34 11.68
C LEU A 123 -20.26 -9.59 11.57
N THR A 124 -19.74 -10.60 10.87
CA THR A 124 -20.37 -11.92 10.72
C THR A 124 -19.34 -13.02 10.98
N PRO A 125 -19.75 -14.30 11.11
CA PRO A 125 -18.81 -15.42 11.17
C PRO A 125 -17.93 -15.58 9.92
N ALA A 126 -18.31 -14.96 8.78
CA ALA A 126 -17.51 -14.96 7.56
C ALA A 126 -16.47 -13.84 7.51
N THR A 127 -16.53 -12.86 8.43
CA THR A 127 -15.55 -11.77 8.47
C THR A 127 -14.16 -12.30 8.78
N ARG A 128 -13.16 -11.86 8.00
CA ARG A 128 -11.74 -12.22 8.18
C ARG A 128 -10.83 -11.02 8.35
N ALA A 129 -11.22 -9.85 7.83
CA ALA A 129 -10.41 -8.66 7.94
C ALA A 129 -11.23 -7.39 8.07
N ILE A 130 -10.59 -6.39 8.69
CA ILE A 130 -11.01 -4.99 8.68
C ILE A 130 -9.96 -4.24 7.85
N LEU A 131 -10.43 -3.46 6.88
CA LEU A 131 -9.60 -2.74 5.94
C LEU A 131 -9.96 -1.25 5.98
N PRO A 132 -9.47 -0.49 7.00
CA PRO A 132 -9.66 0.94 7.05
C PRO A 132 -8.82 1.65 6.00
N VAL A 133 -9.34 2.77 5.50
CA VAL A 133 -8.60 3.68 4.63
C VAL A 133 -8.21 4.90 5.43
N HIS A 134 -6.98 5.39 5.25
CA HIS A 134 -6.52 6.65 5.79
C HIS A 134 -6.83 7.79 4.83
N ILE A 135 -8.11 8.16 4.80
CA ILE A 135 -8.63 9.05 3.77
C ILE A 135 -8.01 10.45 3.88
N TYR A 136 -7.66 11.04 2.73
CA TYR A 136 -7.10 12.39 2.62
C TYR A 136 -5.80 12.64 3.40
N GLY A 137 -5.10 11.57 3.79
CA GLY A 137 -3.86 11.65 4.56
C GLY A 137 -4.04 11.70 6.07
N GLN A 138 -5.28 11.56 6.55
CA GLN A 138 -5.58 11.45 7.98
C GLN A 138 -5.73 9.97 8.37
N PRO A 139 -4.99 9.47 9.37
CA PRO A 139 -5.16 8.12 9.85
C PRO A 139 -6.55 7.88 10.45
N ALA A 140 -7.05 6.64 10.27
CA ALA A 140 -8.25 6.17 10.95
C ALA A 140 -7.94 5.93 12.44
N ASP A 141 -8.97 5.75 13.27
CA ASP A 141 -8.76 5.37 14.68
C ASP A 141 -8.30 3.91 14.77
N ILE A 142 -7.00 3.71 14.53
CA ILE A 142 -6.40 2.38 14.49
C ILE A 142 -6.43 1.74 15.87
N ASP A 143 -6.36 2.50 16.96
CA ASP A 143 -6.41 1.90 18.30
C ASP A 143 -7.78 1.23 18.53
N ALA A 144 -8.88 1.91 18.18
CA ALA A 144 -10.21 1.32 18.29
C ALA A 144 -10.39 0.11 17.35
N LEU A 145 -9.93 0.21 16.11
CA LEU A 145 -10.05 -0.87 15.11
C LEU A 145 -9.17 -2.08 15.46
N ALA A 146 -7.98 -1.88 16.01
CA ALA A 146 -7.07 -2.95 16.44
C ALA A 146 -7.62 -3.71 17.65
N VAL A 147 -8.26 -3.02 18.60
CA VAL A 147 -8.97 -3.67 19.72
C VAL A 147 -10.08 -4.57 19.18
N LEU A 148 -10.86 -4.09 18.21
CA LEU A 148 -11.93 -4.87 17.59
C LEU A 148 -11.38 -6.07 16.80
N ALA A 149 -10.35 -5.85 15.97
CA ALA A 149 -9.68 -6.90 15.20
C ALA A 149 -9.17 -8.01 16.12
N THR A 150 -8.49 -7.65 17.21
CA THR A 150 -7.97 -8.61 18.21
C THR A 150 -9.10 -9.40 18.87
N ARG A 151 -10.18 -8.72 19.30
CA ARG A 151 -11.32 -9.37 19.96
C ARG A 151 -11.99 -10.42 19.09
N HIS A 152 -12.05 -10.19 17.78
CA HIS A 152 -12.73 -11.06 16.82
C HIS A 152 -11.76 -11.93 15.99
N ASN A 153 -10.46 -11.90 16.29
CA ASN A 153 -9.41 -12.61 15.55
C ASN A 153 -9.47 -12.30 14.04
N LEU A 154 -9.53 -11.02 13.70
CA LEU A 154 -9.54 -10.49 12.34
C LEU A 154 -8.18 -9.87 12.01
N VAL A 155 -7.80 -9.92 10.73
CA VAL A 155 -6.63 -9.22 10.22
C VAL A 155 -6.98 -7.73 10.04
N LEU A 156 -6.09 -6.83 10.44
CA LEU A 156 -6.21 -5.39 10.23
C LEU A 156 -5.25 -4.95 9.11
N ILE A 157 -5.80 -4.55 7.96
CA ILE A 157 -5.02 -4.13 6.78
C ILE A 157 -5.25 -2.65 6.50
N GLU A 158 -4.24 -1.82 6.63
CA GLU A 158 -4.34 -0.39 6.33
C GLU A 158 -4.32 -0.14 4.81
N ASP A 159 -5.32 0.55 4.27
CA ASP A 159 -5.18 1.27 2.99
C ASP A 159 -4.58 2.65 3.27
N ALA A 160 -3.25 2.70 3.13
CA ALA A 160 -2.43 3.88 3.37
C ALA A 160 -2.10 4.65 2.09
N ALA A 161 -2.82 4.39 0.98
CA ALA A 161 -2.54 4.97 -0.32
C ALA A 161 -2.61 6.51 -0.38
N GLN A 162 -3.12 7.18 0.65
CA GLN A 162 -3.21 8.64 0.76
C GLN A 162 -2.43 9.22 1.96
N ALA A 163 -1.74 8.39 2.75
CA ALA A 163 -1.25 8.76 4.09
C ALA A 163 0.25 8.49 4.31
N HIS A 164 1.05 8.65 3.25
CA HIS A 164 2.51 8.56 3.34
C HIS A 164 3.05 9.56 4.38
N GLY A 165 3.74 9.07 5.41
CA GLY A 165 4.33 9.89 6.47
C GLY A 165 3.35 10.42 7.51
N ALA A 166 2.06 10.08 7.41
CA ALA A 166 1.08 10.43 8.43
C ALA A 166 1.37 9.67 9.75
N THR A 167 0.93 10.22 10.88
CA THR A 167 1.15 9.60 12.20
C THR A 167 -0.15 9.52 13.00
N TRP A 168 -0.30 8.42 13.73
CA TRP A 168 -1.37 8.20 14.70
C TRP A 168 -0.75 7.98 16.09
N ASN A 169 -1.04 8.89 17.03
CA ASN A 169 -0.48 8.87 18.38
C ASN A 169 1.06 8.71 18.39
N GLY A 170 1.74 9.42 17.48
CA GLY A 170 3.20 9.39 17.35
C GLY A 170 3.77 8.15 16.64
N ARG A 171 2.94 7.20 16.20
CA ARG A 171 3.35 6.05 15.38
C ARG A 171 3.08 6.34 13.91
N THR A 172 4.04 6.03 13.05
CA THR A 172 3.91 6.24 11.60
C THR A 172 2.93 5.24 10.98
N VAL A 173 2.08 5.71 10.06
CA VAL A 173 1.27 4.85 9.20
C VAL A 173 2.17 3.91 8.42
N GLY A 174 1.78 2.63 8.34
CA GLY A 174 2.57 1.61 7.65
C GLY A 174 2.72 0.30 8.43
N VAL A 175 2.55 0.35 9.74
CA VAL A 175 2.62 -0.80 10.67
C VAL A 175 1.71 -0.64 11.88
N LEU A 176 0.61 0.09 11.72
CA LEU A 176 -0.36 0.27 12.79
C LEU A 176 -1.30 -0.95 12.90
N GLY A 177 -1.50 -1.69 11.80
CA GLY A 177 -2.13 -3.01 11.74
C GLY A 177 -1.16 -4.15 11.41
N ASP A 178 -1.69 -5.24 10.85
CA ASP A 178 -0.90 -6.41 10.43
C ASP A 178 -0.11 -6.14 9.15
N ALA A 179 -0.65 -5.33 8.25
CA ALA A 179 0.00 -4.85 7.04
C ALA A 179 -0.60 -3.53 6.56
N ALA A 180 0.18 -2.74 5.82
CA ALA A 180 -0.28 -1.52 5.18
C ALA A 180 0.05 -1.52 3.68
N CYS A 181 -0.88 -0.98 2.90
CA CYS A 181 -0.80 -0.93 1.45
C CYS A 181 -0.67 0.52 0.97
N PHE A 182 0.37 0.81 0.20
CA PHE A 182 0.67 2.13 -0.32
C PHE A 182 0.54 2.18 -1.84
N SER A 183 0.11 3.34 -2.33
CA SER A 183 0.11 3.69 -3.74
C SER A 183 1.14 4.78 -3.97
N PHE A 184 1.99 4.60 -4.97
CA PHE A 184 2.89 5.63 -5.44
C PHE A 184 2.43 6.18 -6.80
N TYR A 185 1.12 6.21 -7.05
CA TYR A 185 0.58 6.89 -8.23
C TYR A 185 1.10 8.34 -8.30
N PRO A 186 1.35 8.95 -9.47
CA PRO A 186 2.09 10.20 -9.55
C PRO A 186 1.53 11.37 -8.74
N GLY A 187 0.22 11.40 -8.51
CA GLY A 187 -0.46 12.43 -7.71
C GLY A 187 -0.44 12.22 -6.19
N LYS A 188 0.19 11.16 -5.67
CA LYS A 188 0.28 10.90 -4.23
C LYS A 188 1.36 11.76 -3.57
N ASN A 189 1.31 11.88 -2.24
CA ASN A 189 2.33 12.59 -1.45
C ASN A 189 3.75 12.11 -1.79
N LEU A 190 3.93 10.79 -1.91
CA LEU A 190 5.10 10.15 -2.50
C LEU A 190 4.69 9.49 -3.83
N GLY A 191 4.77 10.23 -4.94
CA GLY A 191 4.39 9.73 -6.26
C GLY A 191 5.59 9.29 -7.10
N ALA A 192 5.48 8.17 -7.80
CA ALA A 192 6.40 7.74 -8.85
C ALA A 192 6.12 8.52 -10.16
N TYR A 193 6.78 8.17 -11.27
CA TYR A 193 6.44 8.66 -12.63
C TYR A 193 5.72 7.61 -13.47
N GLY A 194 4.88 6.82 -12.80
CA GLY A 194 4.07 5.76 -13.35
C GLY A 194 3.27 5.11 -12.23
N ASP A 195 2.73 3.92 -12.49
CA ASP A 195 2.13 3.11 -11.43
C ASP A 195 3.22 2.40 -10.61
N ALA A 196 3.03 2.42 -9.30
CA ALA A 196 3.83 1.69 -8.33
C ALA A 196 3.05 1.61 -7.00
N GLY A 197 3.40 0.65 -6.15
CA GLY A 197 2.89 0.53 -4.79
C GLY A 197 3.85 -0.24 -3.90
N ALA A 198 3.52 -0.36 -2.62
CA ALA A 198 4.25 -1.22 -1.70
C ALA A 198 3.32 -1.79 -0.63
N VAL A 199 3.72 -2.93 -0.09
CA VAL A 199 3.17 -3.48 1.16
C VAL A 199 4.23 -3.34 2.23
N THR A 200 3.88 -2.80 3.41
CA THR A 200 4.73 -2.83 4.60
C THR A 200 4.08 -3.69 5.68
N THR A 201 4.90 -4.39 6.45
CA THR A 201 4.42 -5.28 7.52
C THR A 201 5.57 -5.60 8.48
N ASN A 202 5.22 -6.01 9.70
CA ASN A 202 6.16 -6.61 10.64
C ASN A 202 6.14 -8.15 10.61
N ASP A 203 5.23 -8.75 9.85
CA ASP A 203 5.12 -10.21 9.69
C ASP A 203 5.94 -10.67 8.48
N ALA A 204 7.00 -11.44 8.75
CA ALA A 204 7.86 -12.00 7.73
C ALA A 204 7.12 -12.96 6.78
N GLN A 205 6.07 -13.66 7.25
CA GLN A 205 5.27 -14.56 6.41
C GLN A 205 4.42 -13.78 5.41
N ILE A 206 3.83 -12.65 5.83
CA ILE A 206 3.10 -11.76 4.91
C ILE A 206 4.09 -11.22 3.86
N ALA A 207 5.23 -10.69 4.29
CA ALA A 207 6.24 -10.14 3.37
C ALA A 207 6.76 -11.17 2.36
N GLU A 208 7.04 -12.40 2.81
CA GLU A 208 7.49 -13.51 1.95
C GLU A 208 6.41 -13.90 0.95
N ARG A 209 5.15 -14.08 1.40
CA ARG A 209 4.04 -14.45 0.53
C ARG A 209 3.74 -13.38 -0.50
N VAL A 210 3.73 -12.09 -0.14
CA VAL A 210 3.58 -11.00 -1.11
C VAL A 210 4.74 -11.00 -2.11
N SER A 211 5.98 -11.25 -1.65
CA SER A 211 7.16 -11.32 -2.52
C SER A 211 7.09 -12.45 -3.55
N LEU A 212 6.58 -13.63 -3.16
CA LEU A 212 6.32 -14.72 -4.08
C LEU A 212 5.19 -14.36 -5.04
N LEU A 213 4.06 -13.88 -4.51
CA LEU A 213 2.87 -13.55 -5.29
C LEU A 213 3.14 -12.49 -6.36
N ARG A 214 3.90 -11.42 -6.08
CA ARG A 214 4.22 -10.38 -7.09
C ARG A 214 5.07 -10.89 -8.25
N ASN A 215 5.71 -12.04 -8.10
CA ASN A 215 6.69 -12.55 -9.05
C ASN A 215 6.37 -13.98 -9.49
N HIS A 216 5.14 -14.23 -9.92
CA HIS A 216 4.66 -15.51 -10.45
C HIS A 216 4.80 -16.69 -9.47
N GLY A 217 4.75 -16.43 -8.16
CA GLY A 217 4.92 -17.45 -7.12
C GLY A 217 6.32 -18.05 -7.09
N ARG A 218 7.30 -17.33 -7.65
CA ARG A 218 8.63 -17.83 -7.92
C ARG A 218 9.52 -17.71 -6.68
N HIS A 219 9.97 -18.84 -6.15
CA HIS A 219 10.99 -18.88 -5.09
C HIS A 219 12.41 -18.81 -5.67
N SER A 220 12.67 -19.48 -6.80
CA SER A 220 13.98 -19.42 -7.49
C SER A 220 13.82 -19.53 -9.01
N LYS A 221 14.91 -19.45 -9.79
CA LYS A 221 14.81 -19.49 -11.27
C LYS A 221 14.17 -20.82 -11.70
N TYR A 222 12.98 -20.72 -12.32
CA TYR A 222 12.12 -21.84 -12.78
C TYR A 222 11.43 -22.67 -11.69
N LEU A 223 11.53 -22.29 -10.41
CA LEU A 223 10.76 -22.92 -9.33
C LEU A 223 9.63 -22.00 -8.88
N HIS A 224 8.40 -22.49 -8.98
CA HIS A 224 7.17 -21.78 -8.67
C HIS A 224 6.35 -22.60 -7.68
N ASP A 225 6.24 -22.11 -6.44
CA ASP A 225 5.66 -22.89 -5.33
C ASP A 225 4.15 -22.65 -5.20
N ILE A 226 3.69 -21.48 -5.63
CA ILE A 226 2.28 -21.08 -5.59
C ILE A 226 1.87 -20.41 -6.90
N LYS A 227 0.56 -20.31 -7.15
CA LYS A 227 0.06 -19.42 -8.21
C LYS A 227 0.34 -17.98 -7.81
N GLY A 228 1.10 -17.24 -8.62
CA GLY A 228 1.32 -15.80 -8.45
C GLY A 228 1.01 -14.98 -9.70
N TYR A 229 1.50 -13.75 -9.70
CA TYR A 229 1.13 -12.66 -10.61
C TYR A 229 2.39 -11.91 -11.09
N GLY A 230 2.21 -11.00 -12.04
CA GLY A 230 3.28 -10.16 -12.60
C GLY A 230 3.39 -8.76 -11.98
N GLU A 231 2.87 -8.57 -10.78
CA GLU A 231 2.64 -7.26 -10.13
C GLU A 231 3.90 -6.66 -9.49
N ARG A 232 4.97 -6.52 -10.27
CA ARG A 232 6.27 -6.01 -9.79
C ARG A 232 6.35 -4.49 -9.92
N MET A 233 7.11 -3.87 -9.02
CA MET A 233 7.58 -2.49 -9.21
C MET A 233 8.75 -2.48 -10.20
N ASP A 234 8.71 -1.58 -11.18
CA ASP A 234 9.83 -1.33 -12.08
C ASP A 234 11.01 -0.70 -11.34
N THR A 235 12.24 -1.08 -11.70
CA THR A 235 13.45 -0.50 -11.10
C THR A 235 13.54 1.01 -11.33
N LEU A 236 13.03 1.51 -12.47
CA LEU A 236 12.96 2.95 -12.75
C LEU A 236 12.11 3.69 -11.71
N GLN A 237 10.92 3.15 -11.39
CA GLN A 237 10.03 3.78 -10.42
C GLN A 237 10.63 3.71 -9.02
N ALA A 238 11.26 2.60 -8.65
CA ALA A 238 11.97 2.49 -7.39
C ALA A 238 13.06 3.57 -7.26
N ALA A 239 13.93 3.74 -8.27
CA ALA A 239 14.99 4.74 -8.24
C ALA A 239 14.45 6.19 -8.12
N ILE A 240 13.35 6.49 -8.82
CA ILE A 240 12.63 7.78 -8.72
C ILE A 240 12.07 7.98 -7.31
N LEU A 241 11.47 6.94 -6.72
CA LEU A 241 10.88 7.01 -5.39
C LEU A 241 11.93 7.23 -4.32
N ARG A 242 13.09 6.59 -4.43
CA ARG A 242 14.24 6.82 -3.52
C ARG A 242 14.67 8.27 -3.52
N ALA A 243 14.86 8.85 -4.71
CA ALA A 243 15.21 10.27 -4.85
C ALA A 243 14.14 11.21 -4.26
N LYS A 244 12.86 10.82 -4.27
CA LYS A 244 11.78 11.61 -3.66
C LYS A 244 11.63 11.41 -2.16
N LEU A 245 11.95 10.22 -1.66
CA LEU A 245 11.79 9.86 -0.25
C LEU A 245 12.66 10.72 0.67
N GLU A 246 13.82 11.20 0.19
CA GLU A 246 14.71 12.10 0.94
C GLU A 246 14.09 13.49 1.24
N HIS A 247 12.95 13.80 0.64
CA HIS A 247 12.26 15.09 0.77
C HIS A 247 10.95 15.00 1.59
N LEU A 248 10.72 13.87 2.27
CA LEU A 248 9.55 13.62 3.12
C LEU A 248 9.91 13.60 4.62
#